data_AF-G6C5A4-F1
#
_entry.id   AF-G6C5A4-F1
#
_cell.length_a   1.000
_cell.length_b   1.000
_cell.length_c   1.000
_cell.angle_alpha   90.00
_cell.angle_beta   90.00
_cell.angle_gamma   90.00
#
_symmetry.space_group_name_H-M   'P 1'
#
loop_
_entity.id
_entity.type
_entity.pdbx_description
1 polymer ?
#
loop_
_entity_poly.entity_id
_entity_poly.type
_entity_poly.pdbx_seq_one_letter_code
_entity_poly.pdbx_strand_id
1 'polypeptide(L)'
;MENELDLRERICRAFTTDITVAGGAREAVIANFFLALILIFSTDSGLVILSIIIVFTFSHGYIVYLTKKDTKFFKVFKSHLKFKDYYY
;
A
#
# COMPACT_ATOMS: atom_id res chain seq x y z
N MET A 1 19.12 -29.30 -29.05
CA MET A 1 18.49 -28.34 -28.12
C MET A 1 17.06 -28.16 -28.59
N GLU A 2 16.13 -28.88 -27.96
CA GLU A 2 14.71 -28.60 -28.14
C GLU A 2 14.45 -27.15 -27.71
N ASN A 3 13.93 -26.34 -28.62
CA ASN A 3 13.31 -25.07 -28.25
C ASN A 3 12.05 -25.44 -27.48
N GLU A 4 12.05 -25.30 -26.15
CA GLU A 4 10.82 -25.44 -25.38
C GLU A 4 9.81 -24.41 -25.90
N LEU A 5 8.74 -24.91 -26.51
CA LEU A 5 7.58 -24.12 -26.90
C LEU A 5 6.93 -23.57 -25.64
N ASP A 6 7.09 -22.27 -25.40
CA ASP A 6 6.38 -21.58 -24.32
C ASP A 6 4.88 -21.55 -24.64
N LEU A 7 4.16 -22.52 -24.07
CA LEU A 7 2.71 -22.70 -24.23
C LEU A 7 1.88 -21.73 -23.37
N ARG A 8 2.49 -20.76 -22.68
CA ARG A 8 1.77 -19.83 -21.81
C ARG A 8 1.02 -18.78 -22.63
N GLU A 9 -0.29 -18.73 -22.46
CA GLU A 9 -1.09 -17.61 -22.96
C GLU A 9 -0.73 -16.31 -22.20
N ARG A 10 -0.57 -15.21 -22.94
CA ARG A 10 -0.31 -13.89 -22.36
C ARG A 10 -1.58 -13.36 -21.72
N ILE A 11 -1.69 -13.50 -20.40
CA ILE A 11 -2.80 -12.94 -19.63
C ILE A 11 -2.64 -11.41 -19.55
N CYS A 12 -3.70 -10.65 -19.81
CA CYS A 12 -3.69 -9.20 -19.63
C CYS A 12 -3.33 -8.85 -18.17
N ARG A 13 -2.34 -7.97 -18.00
CA ARG A 13 -1.78 -7.59 -16.69
C ARG A 13 -2.86 -7.10 -15.72
N ALA A 14 -3.91 -6.47 -16.22
CA ALA A 14 -5.04 -6.00 -15.41
C ALA A 14 -5.75 -7.13 -14.64
N PHE A 15 -5.76 -8.36 -15.16
CA PHE A 15 -6.36 -9.51 -14.48
C PHE A 15 -5.48 -10.07 -13.35
N THR A 16 -4.19 -9.75 -13.33
CA THR A 16 -3.22 -10.29 -12.37
C THR A 16 -2.72 -9.24 -11.38
N THR A 17 -2.92 -7.95 -11.67
CA THR A 17 -2.59 -6.83 -10.78
C THR A 17 -3.78 -6.43 -9.92
N ASP A 18 -3.55 -6.32 -8.62
CA ASP A 18 -4.54 -5.80 -7.70
C ASP A 18 -4.92 -4.34 -8.03
N ILE A 19 -6.20 -4.01 -7.92
CA ILE A 19 -6.70 -2.66 -8.17
C ILE A 19 -6.18 -1.72 -7.07
N THR A 20 -5.46 -0.68 -7.47
CA THR A 20 -4.95 0.36 -6.56
C THR A 20 -5.98 1.46 -6.33
N VAL A 21 -5.89 2.13 -5.18
CA VAL A 21 -6.68 3.32 -4.83
C VAL A 21 -5.72 4.49 -4.62
N ALA A 22 -5.94 5.61 -5.31
CA ALA A 22 -5.02 6.74 -5.34
C ALA A 22 -3.55 6.32 -5.64
N GLY A 23 -3.36 5.29 -6.48
CA GLY A 23 -2.05 4.76 -6.85
C GLY A 23 -1.36 3.88 -5.80
N GLY A 24 -1.99 3.60 -4.65
CA GLY A 24 -1.44 2.72 -3.60
C GLY A 24 -2.38 1.57 -3.21
N ALA A 25 -1.90 0.70 -2.32
CA ALA A 25 -2.68 -0.41 -1.81
C ALA A 25 -3.88 0.09 -1.01
N ARG A 26 -5.09 -0.40 -1.35
CA ARG A 26 -6.37 0.11 -0.83
C ARG A 26 -6.40 0.28 0.70
N GLU A 27 -6.09 -0.77 1.45
CA GLU A 27 -6.15 -0.73 2.92
C GLU A 27 -5.18 0.31 3.49
N ALA A 28 -3.93 0.34 3.02
CA ALA A 28 -2.90 1.25 3.52
C ALA A 28 -3.22 2.72 3.20
N VAL A 29 -3.72 2.99 1.98
CA VAL A 29 -4.11 4.34 1.56
C VAL A 29 -5.28 4.85 2.40
N ILE A 30 -6.32 4.03 2.56
CA ILE A 30 -7.50 4.39 3.36
C ILE A 30 -7.11 4.63 4.82
N ALA A 31 -6.30 3.74 5.42
CA ALA A 31 -5.84 3.89 6.79
C ALA A 31 -5.03 5.18 6.98
N ASN A 32 -4.11 5.50 6.06
CA ASN A 32 -3.31 6.71 6.11
C ASN A 32 -4.17 7.98 6.02
N PHE A 33 -5.20 7.96 5.17
CA PHE A 33 -6.14 9.07 5.02
C PHE A 33 -6.98 9.28 6.29
N PHE A 34 -7.59 8.23 6.83
CA PHE A 34 -8.38 8.35 8.05
C PHE A 34 -7.53 8.73 9.26
N LEU A 35 -6.30 8.23 9.37
CA LEU A 35 -5.38 8.63 10.42
C LEU A 35 -5.09 10.14 10.35
N ALA A 36 -4.79 10.67 9.16
CA ALA A 36 -4.55 12.10 8.98
C ALA A 36 -5.80 12.94 9.34
N LEU A 37 -7.00 12.50 8.92
CA LEU A 37 -8.24 13.19 9.29
C LEU A 37 -8.45 13.21 10.80
N ILE A 38 -8.33 12.07 11.48
CA ILE A 38 -8.49 11.98 12.94
C ILE A 38 -7.52 12.94 13.62
N LEU A 39 -6.25 12.94 13.21
CA LEU A 39 -5.23 13.79 13.81
C LEU A 39 -5.52 15.28 13.58
N ILE A 40 -5.91 15.68 12.37
CA ILE A 40 -6.27 17.08 12.05
C ILE A 40 -7.46 17.54 12.89
N PHE A 41 -8.52 16.72 12.99
CA PHE A 41 -9.71 17.07 13.78
C PHE A 41 -9.53 16.91 15.29
N SER A 42 -8.44 16.28 15.74
CA SER A 42 -8.11 16.13 17.17
C SER A 42 -7.33 17.30 17.75
N THR A 43 -6.98 18.31 16.94
CA THR A 43 -6.14 19.43 17.36
C THR A 43 -6.61 20.76 16.77
N ASP A 44 -6.54 21.82 17.57
CA ASP A 44 -6.85 23.19 17.13
C ASP A 44 -5.58 23.98 16.74
N SER A 45 -4.40 23.34 16.81
CA SER A 45 -3.11 23.99 16.54
C SER A 45 -2.76 23.91 15.05
N GLY A 46 -2.74 25.06 14.37
CA GLY A 46 -2.38 25.15 12.95
C GLY A 46 -0.98 24.62 12.62
N LEU A 47 0.00 24.76 13.53
CA LEU A 47 1.34 24.19 13.34
C LEU A 47 1.33 22.65 13.40
N VAL A 48 0.49 22.07 14.25
CA VAL A 48 0.33 20.60 14.34
C VAL A 48 -0.41 20.08 13.11
N ILE A 49 -1.43 20.79 12.64
CA ILE A 49 -2.13 20.45 11.39
C ILE A 49 -1.14 20.44 10.21
N LEU A 50 -0.28 21.44 10.10
CA LEU A 50 0.74 21.50 9.05
C LEU A 50 1.70 20.31 9.12
N SER A 51 2.18 19.94 10.31
CA SER A 51 3.08 18.79 10.45
C SER A 51 2.39 17.46 10.11
N ILE A 52 1.11 17.30 10.47
CA ILE A 52 0.31 16.13 10.08
C ILE A 52 0.19 16.03 8.55
N ILE A 53 -0.10 17.14 7.86
CA ILE A 53 -0.20 17.16 6.40
C ILE A 53 1.12 16.72 5.76
N ILE A 54 2.25 17.23 6.24
CA ILE A 54 3.58 16.86 5.75
C ILE A 54 3.83 15.36 5.92
N VAL A 55 3.61 14.83 7.13
CA VAL A 55 3.78 13.40 7.42
C VAL A 55 2.86 12.54 6.55
N PHE A 56 1.60 12.94 6.40
CA PHE A 56 0.63 12.26 5.53
C PHE A 56 1.10 12.20 4.07
N THR A 57 1.63 13.30 3.53
CA THR A 57 2.12 13.34 2.15
C THR A 57 3.32 12.40 1.96
N PHE A 58 4.29 12.43 2.87
CA PHE A 58 5.45 11.53 2.79
C PHE A 58 5.06 10.06 2.96
N SER A 59 4.21 9.74 3.94
CA SER A 59 3.76 8.37 4.17
C SER A 59 2.94 7.85 2.98
N HIS A 60 2.08 8.68 2.39
CA HIS A 60 1.31 8.32 1.20
C HIS A 60 2.25 8.06 0.01
N GLY A 61 3.23 8.93 -0.22
CA GLY A 61 4.24 8.72 -1.26
C GLY A 61 4.99 7.40 -1.08
N TYR A 62 5.33 7.03 0.16
CA TYR A 62 5.98 5.76 0.47
C TYR A 62 5.06 4.55 0.22
N ILE A 63 3.78 4.62 0.60
CA ILE A 63 2.78 3.58 0.31
C ILE A 63 2.66 3.33 -1.20
N VAL A 64 2.55 4.41 -1.98
CA VAL A 64 2.47 4.35 -3.44
C VAL A 64 3.75 3.72 -4.02
N TYR A 65 4.92 4.13 -3.54
CA TYR A 65 6.20 3.58 -3.99
C TYR A 65 6.32 2.07 -3.75
N LEU A 66 5.98 1.60 -2.55
CA LEU A 66 5.99 0.17 -2.22
C LEU A 66 4.98 -0.61 -3.07
N THR A 67 3.76 -0.08 -3.22
CA THR A 67 2.71 -0.72 -4.01
C THR A 67 3.07 -0.81 -5.50
N LYS A 68 3.75 0.21 -6.05
CA LYS A 68 4.20 0.21 -7.45
C LYS A 68 5.28 -0.84 -7.71
N LYS A 69 6.15 -1.10 -6.73
CA LYS A 69 7.18 -2.14 -6.83
C LYS A 69 6.58 -3.54 -6.74
N ASP A 70 5.69 -3.76 -5.77
CA ASP A 70 4.98 -5.01 -5.59
C ASP A 70 3.55 -4.73 -5.11
N THR A 71 2.57 -5.03 -5.98
CA THR A 71 1.16 -4.78 -5.68
C THR A 71 0.66 -5.59 -4.49
N LYS A 72 1.33 -6.70 -4.15
CA LYS A 72 0.97 -7.60 -3.05
C LYS A 72 1.78 -7.33 -1.77
N PHE A 73 2.70 -6.36 -1.77
CA PHE A 73 3.60 -6.06 -0.66
C PHE A 73 2.86 -6.02 0.69
N PHE A 74 1.82 -5.19 0.80
CA PHE A 74 1.08 -5.02 2.06
C PHE A 74 0.31 -6.27 2.49
N LYS A 75 -0.18 -7.07 1.53
CA LYS A 75 -0.86 -8.35 1.81
C LYS A 75 0.12 -9.36 2.41
N VAL A 76 1.32 -9.46 1.83
CA VAL A 76 2.38 -10.35 2.33
C VAL A 76 2.89 -9.86 3.69
N PHE A 77 3.14 -8.56 3.82
CA PHE A 77 3.58 -7.94 5.09
C PHE A 77 2.59 -8.20 6.23
N LYS A 78 1.29 -8.00 6.00
CA LYS A 78 0.23 -8.30 6.98
C LYS A 78 0.21 -9.78 7.35
N SER A 79 0.39 -10.67 6.37
CA SER A 79 0.44 -12.12 6.60
C SER A 79 1.67 -12.52 7.41
N HIS A 80 2.81 -11.88 7.16
CA HIS A 80 4.04 -12.09 7.90
C HIS A 80 3.91 -11.65 9.37
N LEU A 81 3.32 -10.48 9.63
CA LEU A 81 3.05 -10.01 10.99
C LEU A 81 2.12 -10.98 11.74
N LYS A 82 1.00 -11.39 11.10
CA LYS A 82 0.08 -12.37 11.70
C LYS A 82 0.74 -13.72 11.98
N PHE A 83 1.61 -14.19 11.08
CA PHE A 83 2.34 -15.43 11.29
C PHE A 83 3.28 -15.32 12.50
N LYS A 84 3.98 -14.18 12.63
CA LYS A 84 4.83 -13.91 13.78
C LYS A 84 4.01 -13.94 15.08
N ASP A 85 2.89 -13.23 15.14
CA ASP A 85 2.05 -13.17 16.34
C ASP A 85 1.41 -14.51 16.73
N TYR A 86 1.22 -15.43 15.76
CA TYR A 86 0.53 -16.70 16.01
C TYR A 86 1.48 -17.85 16.34
N TYR A 87 2.72 -17.80 15.85
CA TYR A 87 3.67 -18.91 15.94
C TYR A 87 4.94 -18.60 16.76
N TYR A 88 5.20 -17.33 17.09
CA TYR A 88 6.33 -16.88 17.93
C TYR A 88 5.82 -16.10 19.13
#